data_AF-A0A5P8JNS3-F1
#
_entry.id   AF-A0A5P8JNS3-F1
#
_cell.length_a   1.000
_cell.length_b   1.000
_cell.length_c   1.000
_cell.angle_alpha   90.00
_cell.angle_beta   90.00
_cell.angle_gamma   90.00
#
_symmetry.space_group_name_H-M   'P 1'
#
loop_
_entity.id
_entity.type
_entity.pdbx_description
1 polymer ?
#
loop_
_entity_poly.entity_id
_entity_poly.type
_entity_poly.pdbx_seq_one_letter_code
_entity_poly.pdbx_strand_id
1 'polypeptide(L)' 'MRRLTQGVVMILLSALIAAILPAGYFLFDFLVLHAPLAEARSSFLIGFGLLFVVTLGQMVYAAVKK' A
#
# COMPACT_ATOMS: atom_id res chain seq x y z
N MET A 1 -6.19 19.38 16.76
CA MET A 1 -5.13 18.34 16.94
C MET A 1 -5.67 16.92 16.77
N ARG A 2 -6.68 16.47 17.55
CA ARG A 2 -7.20 15.08 17.52
C ARG A 2 -7.60 14.55 16.12
N ARG A 3 -8.28 15.36 15.31
CA ARG A 3 -8.68 14.98 13.93
C ARG A 3 -7.50 14.84 12.97
N LEU A 4 -6.45 15.64 13.14
CA LEU A 4 -5.23 15.57 12.34
C LEU A 4 -4.48 14.26 12.61
N THR A 5 -4.33 13.91 13.89
CA THR A 5 -3.72 12.65 14.32
C THR A 5 -4.49 11.44 13.79
N GLN A 6 -5.82 11.47 13.80
CA GLN A 6 -6.66 10.40 13.24
C GLN A 6 -6.46 10.24 11.72
N GLY A 7 -6.38 11.34 10.97
CA GLY A 7 -6.11 11.31 9.54
C GLY A 7 -4.74 10.68 9.22
N VAL A 8 -3.70 11.07 9.96
CA VAL A 8 -2.36 10.50 9.80
C VAL A 8 -2.35 9.01 10.11
N VAL A 9 -2.98 8.57 11.20
CA VAL A 9 -3.08 7.15 11.56
C VAL A 9 -3.77 6.35 10.46
N MET A 10 -4.86 6.87 9.88
CA MET A 10 -5.57 6.22 8.78
C MET A 10 -4.71 6.06 7.53
N ILE A 11 -3.96 7.11 7.16
CA ILE A 11 -3.03 7.08 6.03
C ILE A 11 -1.94 6.03 6.28
N LEU A 12 -1.33 6.03 7.47
CA LEU A 12 -0.26 5.08 7.82
C LEU A 12 -0.76 3.63 7.83
N LEU A 13 -1.94 3.37 8.38
CA LEU A 13 -2.54 2.04 8.34
C LEU A 13 -2.88 1.59 6.92
N SER A 14 -3.40 2.51 6.10
CA SER A 14 -3.68 2.23 4.69
C SER A 14 -2.41 1.88 3.93
N ALA A 15 -1.32 2.61 4.16
CA ALA A 15 -0.01 2.33 3.58
C ALA A 15 0.55 0.98 4.04
N LEU A 16 0.43 0.68 5.34
CA LEU A 16 0.90 -0.59 5.89
C LEU A 16 0.17 -1.79 5.27
N ILE A 17 -1.17 -1.72 5.18
CA ILE A 17 -1.98 -2.79 4.60
C ILE A 17 -1.69 -2.94 3.10
N ALA A 18 -1.64 -1.82 2.38
CA ALA A 18 -1.39 -1.81 0.94
C ALA A 18 0.00 -2.33 0.55
N ALA A 19 0.98 -2.28 1.46
CA ALA A 19 2.33 -2.74 1.20
C ALA A 19 2.51 -4.26 1.29
N ILE A 20 1.63 -4.99 2.00
CA ILE A 20 1.81 -6.42 2.29
C ILE A 20 1.94 -7.26 1.01
N LEU A 21 0.95 -7.16 0.13
CA LEU A 21 0.90 -7.97 -1.09
C LEU A 21 1.99 -7.56 -2.11
N PRO A 22 2.21 -6.25 -2.41
CA PRO A 22 3.29 -5.81 -3.28
C PRO A 22 4.68 -6.19 -2.75
N ALA A 23 4.91 -6.14 -1.44
CA ALA A 23 6.17 -6.58 -0.86
C ALA A 23 6.40 -8.08 -1.09
N GLY A 24 5.36 -8.90 -0.94
CA GLY A 24 5.42 -10.33 -1.28
C GLY A 24 5.77 -10.58 -2.75
N TYR A 25 5.10 -9.88 -3.67
CA TYR A 25 5.40 -9.97 -5.10
C TYR A 25 6.81 -9.48 -5.43
N PHE A 26 7.25 -8.38 -4.83
CA PHE A 26 8.61 -7.87 -5.01
C PHE A 26 9.67 -8.91 -4.62
N LEU A 27 9.49 -9.56 -3.46
CA LEU A 27 10.40 -10.61 -3.01
C LEU A 27 10.37 -11.82 -3.94
N PHE A 28 9.20 -12.20 -4.46
CA PHE A 28 9.07 -13.29 -5.42
C PHE A 28 9.77 -12.96 -6.76
N ASP A 29 9.49 -11.80 -7.33
CA ASP A 29 10.09 -11.35 -8.59
C ASP A 29 11.62 -11.26 -8.47
N PHE A 30 12.11 -10.71 -7.34
CA PHE A 30 13.54 -10.50 -7.14
C PHE A 30 14.29 -11.80 -6.78
N LEU A 31 13.77 -12.61 -5.85
CA LEU A 31 14.49 -13.78 -5.33
C LEU A 31 14.23 -15.07 -6.13
N VAL A 32 13.04 -15.21 -6.70
CA VAL A 32 12.64 -16.44 -7.41
C VAL A 32 12.83 -16.26 -8.91
N LEU A 33 12.25 -15.20 -9.47
CA LEU A 33 12.30 -14.96 -10.92
C LEU A 33 13.59 -14.27 -11.38
N HIS A 34 14.44 -13.83 -10.44
CA HIS A 34 15.68 -13.11 -10.72
C HIS A 34 15.45 -11.89 -11.63
N ALA A 35 14.28 -11.25 -11.50
CA ALA A 35 13.94 -10.08 -12.29
C ALA A 35 14.92 -8.93 -12.00
N PRO A 36 15.24 -8.10 -13.00
CA PRO A 36 16.03 -6.90 -12.77
C PRO A 36 15.42 -6.05 -11.64
N LEU A 37 16.25 -5.53 -10.74
CA LEU A 37 15.79 -4.72 -9.60
C LEU A 37 14.90 -3.56 -10.03
N ALA A 38 15.20 -2.94 -11.18
CA ALA A 38 14.40 -1.86 -11.75
C ALA A 38 12.96 -2.30 -12.10
N GLU A 39 12.80 -3.50 -12.64
CA GLU A 39 11.50 -4.08 -12.99
C GLU A 39 10.72 -4.49 -11.74
N ALA A 40 11.35 -5.23 -10.82
CA ALA A 40 10.72 -5.62 -9.55
C ALA A 40 10.27 -4.39 -8.75
N ARG A 41 11.10 -3.34 -8.70
CA ARG A 41 10.75 -2.06 -8.05
C ARG A 41 9.58 -1.36 -8.74
N SER A 42 9.55 -1.35 -10.08
CA SER A 42 8.46 -0.75 -10.85
C SER A 42 7.14 -1.46 -10.53
N SER A 43 7.13 -2.80 -10.58
CA SER A 43 5.98 -3.64 -10.23
C SER A 43 5.51 -3.38 -8.79
N PHE A 44 6.45 -3.28 -7.83
CA PHE A 44 6.13 -2.93 -6.45
C PHE A 44 5.43 -1.57 -6.35
N LEU A 45 5.98 -0.53 -6.97
CA LEU A 45 5.45 0.83 -6.87
C LEU A 45 4.04 0.94 -7.48
N ILE A 46 3.82 0.28 -8.61
CA ILE A 46 2.50 0.24 -9.27
C ILE A 46 1.50 -0.51 -8.38
N GLY A 47 1.86 -1.71 -7.91
CA GLY A 47 1.00 -2.53 -7.05
C GLY A 47 0.67 -1.83 -5.72
N PHE A 48 1.68 -1.23 -5.09
CA PHE A 48 1.52 -0.42 -3.89
C PHE A 48 0.59 0.76 -4.11
N GLY A 49 0.79 1.54 -5.18
CA GLY A 49 -0.03 2.71 -5.47
C GLY A 49 -1.50 2.37 -5.65
N LEU A 50 -1.80 1.32 -6.43
CA LEU A 50 -3.17 0.87 -6.66
C LEU A 50 -3.84 0.39 -5.37
N LEU A 51 -3.16 -0.48 -4.61
CA LEU A 51 -3.71 -1.00 -3.36
C LEU A 51 -3.85 0.08 -2.30
N PHE A 52 -2.94 1.05 -2.26
CA PHE A 52 -3.00 2.17 -1.34
C PHE A 52 -4.24 3.04 -1.60
N VAL A 53 -4.49 3.41 -2.85
CA VAL A 53 -5.67 4.21 -3.24
C VAL A 53 -6.96 3.49 -2.86
N VAL A 54 -7.06 2.19 -3.15
CA VAL A 54 -8.24 1.39 -2.82
C VAL A 54 -8.43 1.29 -1.30
N THR A 55 -7.37 0.95 -0.57
CA THR A 55 -7.43 0.77 0.90
C THR A 55 -7.79 2.08 1.60
N LEU A 56 -7.16 3.18 1.19
CA LEU A 56 -7.46 4.50 1.73
C LEU A 56 -8.90 4.91 1.43
N GLY A 57 -9.37 4.69 0.20
CA GLY A 57 -10.76 4.96 -0.18
C GLY A 57 -11.77 4.19 0.68
N GLN A 58 -11.51 2.91 0.95
CA GLN A 58 -12.36 2.09 1.82
C GLN A 58 -12.35 2.59 3.27
N MET A 59 -11.18 2.96 3.81
CA MET A 59 -11.09 3.52 5.16
C MET A 59 -11.81 4.85 5.29
N VAL A 60 -11.67 5.75 4.30
CA VAL A 60 -12.38 7.02 4.26
C VAL A 60 -13.89 6.79 4.18
N TYR A 61 -14.35 5.92 3.29
CA TYR A 61 -15.76 5.57 3.16
C TYR A 61 -16.32 5.03 4.49
N ALA A 62 -15.61 4.12 5.14
CA ALA A 62 -15.99 3.57 6.44
C ALA A 62 -15.99 4.62 7.56
N ALA A 63 -15.12 5.63 7.49
CA ALA A 63 -15.06 6.71 8.46
C ALA A 63 -16.20 7.74 8.27
N VAL A 64 -16.66 7.96 7.04
CA VAL A 64 -17.75 8.91 6.72
C VAL A 64 -19.15 8.32 6.96
N LYS A 65 -19.30 7.00 6.77
CA LYS A 65 -20.58 6.31 6.98
C LYS A 65 -20.90 6.02 8.46
N LYS A 66 -19.95 6.25 9.36
CA LYS A 66 -20.14 6.19 10.82
C LYS A 66 -20.67 7.50 11.35
#